data_AF-A0A4U7DR07-F1
#
_entry.id   AF-A0A4U7DR07-F1
#
_cell.length_a   1.000
_cell.length_b   1.000
_cell.length_c   1.000
_cell.angle_alpha   90.00
_cell.angle_beta   90.00
_cell.angle_gamma   90.00
#
_symmetry.space_group_name_H-M   'P 1'
#
loop_
_entity.id
_entity.type
_entity.pdbx_description
1 polymer ?
#
loop_
_entity_poly.entity_id
_entity_poly.type
_entity_poly.pdbx_seq_one_letter_code
_entity_poly.pdbx_strand_id
1 'polypeptide(L)'
;MASFGDLMERYNQFVADRDWDQFHTPKNLAEAISVEANELLEIFLWHDNHPSEEVRSDPEVRARVKEEVADVVIYSIAMAEQFDIDLPEAVAEKMEDNEERFDEETVAEITEDLSDWQRD
;
A
#
# COMPACT_ATOMS: atom_id res chain seq x y z
N MET A 1 -0.81 -8.75 -19.09
CA MET A 1 -0.58 -8.40 -17.68
C MET A 1 -1.60 -9.18 -16.87
N ALA A 2 -1.24 -9.64 -15.66
CA ALA A 2 -2.21 -10.27 -14.76
C ALA A 2 -3.22 -9.21 -14.30
N SER A 3 -4.50 -9.58 -14.23
CA SER A 3 -5.53 -8.77 -13.59
C SER A 3 -5.34 -8.76 -12.07
N PHE A 4 -5.99 -7.85 -11.35
CA PHE A 4 -5.92 -7.86 -9.89
C PHE A 4 -6.59 -9.12 -9.30
N GLY A 5 -7.69 -9.58 -9.91
CA GLY A 5 -8.30 -10.87 -9.59
C GLY A 5 -7.34 -12.05 -9.82
N ASP A 6 -6.58 -12.06 -10.91
CA ASP A 6 -5.58 -13.12 -11.18
C ASP A 6 -4.52 -13.19 -10.07
N LEU A 7 -4.18 -12.04 -9.46
CA LEU A 7 -3.22 -11.97 -8.36
C LEU A 7 -3.82 -12.52 -7.06
N MET A 8 -5.08 -12.18 -6.75
CA MET A 8 -5.80 -12.72 -5.59
C MET A 8 -5.97 -14.24 -5.69
N GLU A 9 -6.39 -14.75 -6.86
CA GLU A 9 -6.49 -16.19 -7.10
C GLU A 9 -5.15 -16.90 -6.91
N ARG A 10 -4.06 -16.32 -7.43
CA ARG A 10 -2.72 -16.86 -7.28
C ARG A 10 -2.26 -16.86 -5.81
N TYR A 11 -2.60 -15.82 -5.05
CA TYR A 11 -2.32 -15.76 -3.62
C TYR A 11 -3.09 -16.85 -2.86
N ASN A 12 -4.39 -17.01 -3.14
CA ASN A 12 -5.21 -18.03 -2.51
C ASN A 12 -4.69 -19.44 -2.77
N GLN A 13 -4.26 -19.72 -4.02
CA GLN A 13 -3.61 -20.98 -4.35
C GLN A 13 -2.30 -21.17 -3.57
N PHE A 14 -1.48 -20.13 -3.46
CA PHE A 14 -0.21 -20.18 -2.73
C PHE A 14 -0.40 -20.53 -1.24
N VAL A 15 -1.42 -19.96 -0.61
CA VAL A 15 -1.79 -20.20 0.79
C VAL A 15 -2.34 -21.62 0.95
N ALA A 16 -3.27 -22.03 0.10
CA ALA A 16 -3.89 -23.35 0.14
C ALA A 16 -2.86 -24.48 -0.07
N ASP A 17 -1.92 -24.32 -1.00
CA ASP A 17 -0.83 -25.28 -1.25
C ASP A 17 0.07 -25.52 -0.03
N ARG A 18 0.06 -24.59 0.93
CA ARG A 18 0.91 -24.60 2.12
C ARG A 18 0.16 -24.81 3.42
N ASP A 19 -1.17 -24.86 3.38
CA ASP A 19 -2.02 -24.92 4.58
C ASP A 19 -1.72 -23.75 5.53
N TRP A 20 -1.45 -22.56 4.99
CA TRP A 20 -0.99 -21.40 5.77
C TRP A 20 -2.11 -20.52 6.32
N ASP A 21 -3.35 -20.74 5.86
CA ASP A 21 -4.54 -20.04 6.36
C ASP A 21 -4.70 -20.20 7.89
N GLN A 22 -4.23 -21.31 8.46
CA GLN A 22 -4.23 -21.53 9.91
C GLN A 22 -3.45 -20.47 10.73
N PHE A 23 -2.53 -19.73 10.09
CA PHE A 23 -1.74 -18.67 10.74
C PHE A 23 -2.31 -17.26 10.49
N HIS A 24 -3.31 -17.11 9.62
CA HIS A 24 -3.86 -15.83 9.17
C HIS A 24 -4.95 -15.29 10.10
N THR A 25 -4.65 -15.18 11.39
CA THR A 25 -5.57 -14.46 12.30
C THR A 25 -5.62 -12.97 11.92
N PRO A 26 -6.76 -12.27 12.10
CA PRO A 26 -6.85 -10.84 11.80
C PRO A 26 -5.76 -9.99 12.47
N LYS A 27 -5.37 -10.36 13.68
CA LYS A 27 -4.27 -9.71 14.40
C LYS A 27 -2.94 -9.91 13.67
N ASN A 28 -2.59 -11.14 13.31
CA ASN A 28 -1.33 -11.44 12.64
C ASN A 28 -1.23 -10.74 11.28
N LEU A 29 -2.34 -10.69 10.52
CA LEU A 29 -2.38 -10.01 9.24
C LEU A 29 -2.22 -8.49 9.40
N ALA A 30 -2.88 -7.88 10.40
CA ALA A 30 -2.71 -6.45 10.67
C ALA A 30 -1.26 -6.12 11.10
N GLU A 31 -0.64 -6.99 11.91
CA GLU A 31 0.77 -6.87 12.29
C GLU A 31 1.68 -7.01 11.06
N ALA A 32 1.43 -7.98 10.18
CA ALA A 32 2.19 -8.16 8.93
C ALA A 32 2.11 -6.92 8.03
N ILE A 33 0.92 -6.39 7.76
CA ILE A 33 0.75 -5.14 7.00
C ILE A 33 1.56 -4.00 7.62
N SER A 34 1.51 -3.88 8.95
CA SER A 34 2.28 -2.85 9.66
C SER A 34 3.79 -3.05 9.50
N VAL A 35 4.28 -4.29 9.55
CA VAL A 35 5.71 -4.59 9.37
C VAL A 35 6.15 -4.17 7.97
N GLU A 36 5.49 -4.64 6.91
CA GLU A 36 5.89 -4.32 5.53
C GLU A 36 5.77 -2.82 5.21
N ALA A 37 4.78 -2.14 5.80
CA ALA A 37 4.68 -0.68 5.69
C ALA A 37 5.86 0.03 6.38
N ASN A 38 6.41 -0.53 7.46
CA ASN A 38 7.61 -0.01 8.11
C ASN A 38 8.90 -0.40 7.36
N GLU A 39 8.96 -1.54 6.67
CA GLU A 39 10.08 -1.87 5.77
C GLU A 39 10.13 -0.89 4.58
N LEU A 40 8.96 -0.53 4.03
CA LEU A 40 8.85 0.57 3.04
C LEU A 40 9.34 1.90 3.62
N LEU A 41 8.96 2.24 4.85
CA LEU A 41 9.42 3.46 5.52
C LEU A 41 10.94 3.44 5.75
N GLU A 42 11.50 2.28 6.10
CA GLU A 42 12.94 2.11 6.37
C GLU A 42 13.81 2.57 5.21
N ILE A 43 13.38 2.33 3.97
CA ILE A 43 14.06 2.77 2.75
C ILE A 43 14.39 4.26 2.82
N PHE A 44 13.51 5.08 3.43
CA PHE A 44 13.62 6.53 3.44
C PHE A 44 14.12 7.12 4.77
N LEU A 45 14.44 6.32 5.79
CA LEU A 45 14.83 6.83 7.11
C LEU A 45 16.06 7.76 7.09
N TRP A 46 16.97 7.54 6.14
CA TRP A 46 18.20 8.31 5.99
C TRP A 46 18.25 9.13 4.70
N HIS A 47 17.14 9.15 3.94
CA HIS A 47 17.00 10.09 2.85
C HIS A 47 16.59 11.43 3.45
N ASP A 48 17.45 12.45 3.32
CA ASP A 48 17.00 13.84 3.43
C ASP A 48 15.84 14.03 2.43
N ASN A 49 14.99 15.06 2.60
CA ASN A 49 13.86 15.38 1.70
C ASN A 49 14.33 15.77 0.27
N HIS A 50 15.04 14.86 -0.40
CA HIS A 50 15.54 14.98 -1.75
C HIS A 50 14.34 15.09 -2.70
N PRO A 51 14.49 15.85 -3.80
CA PRO A 51 13.49 15.85 -4.86
C PRO A 51 13.18 14.40 -5.28
N SER A 52 11.89 14.09 -5.43
CA SER A 52 11.41 12.75 -5.77
C SER A 52 12.08 12.15 -7.02
N GLU A 53 12.60 13.00 -7.92
CA GLU A 53 13.33 12.59 -9.11
C GLU A 53 14.72 11.95 -8.82
N GLU A 54 15.46 12.44 -7.83
CA GLU A 54 16.77 11.88 -7.47
C GLU A 54 16.60 10.49 -6.86
N VAL A 55 15.70 10.37 -5.88
CA VAL A 55 15.38 9.11 -5.19
C VAL A 55 14.80 8.07 -6.15
N ARG A 56 13.96 8.51 -7.10
CA ARG A 56 13.40 7.64 -8.13
C ARG A 56 14.43 7.17 -9.15
N SER A 57 15.58 7.84 -9.30
CA SER A 57 16.59 7.45 -10.30
C SER A 57 17.53 6.35 -9.81
N ASP A 58 17.62 6.13 -8.48
CA ASP A 58 18.45 5.09 -7.87
C ASP A 58 17.85 3.68 -8.11
N PRO A 59 18.55 2.78 -8.83
CA PRO A 59 18.04 1.44 -9.12
C PRO A 59 17.82 0.56 -7.88
N GLU A 60 18.63 0.73 -6.82
CA GLU A 60 18.55 -0.06 -5.59
C GLU A 60 17.32 0.37 -4.78
N VAL A 61 17.14 1.68 -4.59
CA VAL A 61 15.95 2.24 -3.92
C VAL A 61 14.69 1.81 -4.64
N ARG A 62 14.64 1.93 -5.98
CA ARG A 62 13.47 1.51 -6.77
C ARG A 62 13.14 0.03 -6.62
N ALA A 63 14.17 -0.83 -6.56
CA ALA A 63 13.97 -2.26 -6.40
C ALA A 63 13.34 -2.57 -5.05
N ARG A 64 13.88 -1.99 -3.97
CA ARG A 64 13.33 -2.16 -2.63
C ARG A 64 11.90 -1.62 -2.52
N VAL A 65 11.63 -0.40 -2.98
CA VAL A 65 10.26 0.18 -2.97
C VAL A 65 9.26 -0.74 -3.67
N LYS A 66 9.66 -1.34 -4.80
CA LYS A 66 8.82 -2.27 -5.54
C LYS A 66 8.51 -3.53 -4.73
N GLU A 67 9.47 -4.04 -3.97
CA GLU A 67 9.30 -5.22 -3.09
C GLU A 67 8.36 -4.88 -1.93
N GLU A 68 8.66 -3.86 -1.13
CA GLU A 68 7.88 -3.56 0.07
C GLU A 68 6.43 -3.13 -0.24
N VAL A 69 6.22 -2.36 -1.34
CA VAL A 69 4.86 -2.03 -1.78
C VAL A 69 4.09 -3.28 -2.21
N ALA A 70 4.76 -4.24 -2.84
CA ALA A 70 4.11 -5.50 -3.22
C ALA A 70 3.76 -6.32 -1.97
N ASP A 71 4.60 -6.35 -0.96
CA ASP A 71 4.34 -7.09 0.28
C ASP A 71 3.19 -6.49 1.09
N VAL A 72 3.10 -5.16 1.18
CA VAL A 72 1.92 -4.47 1.76
C VAL A 72 0.63 -4.88 1.03
N VAL A 73 0.65 -4.94 -0.30
CA VAL A 73 -0.51 -5.34 -1.10
C VAL A 73 -0.84 -6.83 -0.89
N ILE A 74 0.16 -7.71 -0.82
CA ILE A 74 -0.04 -9.15 -0.59
C ILE A 74 -0.76 -9.39 0.75
N TYR A 75 -0.32 -8.75 1.83
CA TYR A 75 -1.02 -8.90 3.12
C TYR A 75 -2.37 -8.15 3.17
N SER A 76 -2.55 -7.12 2.34
CA SER A 76 -3.87 -6.51 2.17
C SER A 76 -4.85 -7.46 1.48
N ILE A 77 -4.40 -8.22 0.47
CA ILE A 77 -5.18 -9.31 -0.13
C ILE A 77 -5.49 -10.37 0.93
N ALA A 78 -4.49 -10.79 1.70
CA ALA A 78 -4.69 -11.75 2.80
C ALA A 78 -5.78 -11.32 3.79
N MET A 79 -5.78 -10.04 4.17
CA MET A 79 -6.78 -9.46 5.05
C MET A 79 -8.16 -9.46 4.40
N ALA A 80 -8.26 -9.07 3.13
CA ALA A 80 -9.54 -9.06 2.41
C ALA A 80 -10.17 -10.46 2.34
N GLU A 81 -9.37 -11.48 2.03
CA GLU A 81 -9.80 -12.89 2.00
C GLU A 81 -10.30 -13.37 3.37
N GLN A 82 -9.64 -12.95 4.46
CA GLN A 82 -10.03 -13.33 5.81
C GLN A 82 -11.39 -12.74 6.26
N PHE A 83 -11.87 -11.70 5.56
CA PHE A 83 -13.11 -10.99 5.84
C PHE A 83 -14.14 -11.04 4.70
N ASP A 84 -13.90 -11.87 3.67
CA ASP A 84 -14.76 -11.98 2.48
C ASP A 84 -14.99 -10.63 1.78
N ILE A 85 -13.96 -9.79 1.69
CA ILE A 85 -14.02 -8.46 1.07
C ILE A 85 -13.61 -8.55 -0.40
N ASP A 86 -14.44 -8.03 -1.32
CA ASP A 86 -14.03 -7.73 -2.68
C ASP A 86 -13.10 -6.51 -2.66
N LEU A 87 -11.79 -6.77 -2.56
CA LEU A 87 -10.79 -5.72 -2.44
C LEU A 87 -10.76 -4.76 -3.65
N PRO A 88 -10.83 -5.22 -4.92
CA PRO A 88 -10.98 -4.34 -6.06
C PRO A 88 -12.17 -3.38 -5.94
N GLU A 89 -13.36 -3.89 -5.58
CA GLU A 89 -14.56 -3.07 -5.40
C GLU A 89 -14.38 -2.07 -4.24
N ALA A 90 -13.90 -2.54 -3.09
CA ALA A 90 -13.66 -1.69 -1.92
C ALA A 90 -12.66 -0.55 -2.19
N VAL A 91 -11.62 -0.81 -3.01
CA VAL A 91 -10.68 0.23 -3.45
C VAL A 91 -11.37 1.23 -4.39
N ALA A 92 -12.21 0.75 -5.32
CA ALA A 92 -12.94 1.63 -6.23
C ALA A 92 -13.91 2.56 -5.47
N GLU A 93 -14.70 2.02 -4.54
CA GLU A 93 -15.60 2.81 -3.69
C GLU A 93 -14.82 3.83 -2.85
N LYS A 94 -13.68 3.42 -2.25
CA LYS A 94 -12.85 4.33 -1.46
C LYS A 94 -12.26 5.46 -2.31
N MET A 95 -11.96 5.21 -3.60
CA MET A 95 -11.48 6.22 -4.54
C MET A 95 -12.58 7.23 -4.88
N GLU A 96 -13.80 6.78 -5.16
CA GLU A 96 -14.96 7.67 -5.40
C GLU A 96 -15.21 8.58 -4.19
N ASP A 97 -15.23 8.02 -2.98
CA ASP A 97 -15.32 8.80 -1.74
C ASP A 97 -14.19 9.84 -1.60
N ASN A 98 -12.97 9.48 -2.01
CA ASN A 98 -11.81 10.36 -1.90
C ASN A 98 -11.88 11.50 -2.94
N GLU A 99 -12.39 11.23 -4.14
CA GLU A 99 -12.63 12.25 -5.17
C GLU A 99 -13.68 13.28 -4.69
N GLU A 100 -14.71 12.83 -3.98
CA GLU A 100 -15.68 13.74 -3.36
C GLU A 100 -15.10 14.50 -2.15
N ARG A 101 -14.32 13.81 -1.30
CA ARG A 101 -13.73 14.43 -0.10
C ARG A 101 -12.62 15.43 -0.42
N PHE A 102 -11.88 15.20 -1.49
CA PHE A 102 -10.75 16.04 -1.93
C PHE A 102 -11.10 16.69 -3.28
N ASP A 103 -12.22 17.41 -3.31
CA ASP A 103 -12.62 18.22 -4.46
C ASP A 103 -11.63 19.39 -4.72
N GLU A 104 -11.80 20.08 -5.85
CA GLU A 104 -10.87 21.14 -6.27
C GLU A 104 -10.73 22.28 -5.23
N GLU A 105 -11.82 22.62 -4.54
CA GLU A 105 -11.83 23.67 -3.51
C GLU A 105 -11.07 23.21 -2.26
N THR A 106 -11.40 22.02 -1.75
CA THR A 106 -10.76 21.43 -0.57
C THR A 106 -9.27 21.15 -0.80
N VAL A 107 -8.91 20.71 -2.01
CA VAL A 107 -7.49 20.49 -2.38
C VAL A 107 -6.72 21.80 -2.42
N ALA A 108 -7.32 22.90 -2.87
CA ALA A 108 -6.65 24.20 -2.88
C ALA A 108 -6.31 24.66 -1.46
N GLU A 109 -7.26 24.52 -0.52
CA GLU A 109 -7.05 24.84 0.90
C GLU A 109 -5.96 23.96 1.54
N ILE A 110 -6.04 22.63 1.36
CA ILE A 110 -5.04 21.70 1.90
C ILE A 110 -3.64 21.98 1.30
N THR A 111 -3.57 22.35 0.02
CA THR A 111 -2.30 22.65 -0.64
C THR A 111 -1.65 23.91 -0.06
N GLU A 112 -2.44 24.92 0.25
CA GLU A 112 -1.95 26.13 0.95
C GLU A 112 -1.36 25.75 2.32
N ASP A 113 -2.12 24.99 3.12
CA ASP A 113 -1.70 24.52 4.45
C ASP A 113 -0.40 23.68 4.41
N LEU A 114 -0.31 22.73 3.47
CA LEU A 114 0.87 21.88 3.31
C LEU A 114 2.10 22.66 2.82
N SER A 115 1.90 23.66 1.97
CA SER A 115 2.97 24.52 1.47
C SER A 115 3.58 25.38 2.58
N ASP A 116 2.77 25.76 3.57
CA ASP A 116 3.24 26.47 4.76
C ASP A 116 3.99 25.55 5.72
N TRP A 117 3.63 24.26 5.79
CA TRP A 117 4.32 23.24 6.58
C TRP A 117 5.68 22.81 6.01
N GLN A 118 5.86 22.87 4.68
CA GLN A 118 7.12 22.52 4.01
C GLN A 118 8.18 23.63 4.08
N ARG A 119 7.89 24.76 4.74
CA ARG A 119 8.84 25.83 5.02
C ARG A 119 9.41 25.67 6.44
N ASP A 120 10.39 24.80 6.60
CA ASP A 120 11.54 24.91 7.53
C ASP A 120 12.47 23.69 7.42
#